data_AF-A0A1F7R877-F1
#
_entry.id   AF-A0A1F7R877-F1
#
_cell.length_a   1.000
_cell.length_b   1.000
_cell.length_c   1.000
_cell.angle_alpha   90.00
_cell.angle_beta   90.00
_cell.angle_gamma   90.00
#
_symmetry.space_group_name_H-M   'P 1'
#
loop_
_entity.id
_entity.type
_entity.pdbx_description
1 polymer ?
#
loop_
_entity_poly.entity_id
_entity_poly.type
_entity_poly.pdbx_seq_one_letter_code
_entity_poly.pdbx_strand_id
1 'polypeptide(L)' 'MAAGAAMSNRGDKQDDSAQAAQPAQPAQSDMATQLQELENLKQQGIITQEDFDAKKKQILGV' A
#
# COMPACT_ATOMS: atom_id res chain seq x y z
N MET A 1 14.86 54.49 -31.30
CA MET A 1 15.94 53.50 -31.07
C MET A 1 16.28 53.56 -29.59
N ALA A 2 16.11 52.55 -28.75
CA ALA A 2 15.50 51.24 -28.89
C ALA A 2 14.93 50.87 -27.50
N ALA A 3 13.66 50.50 -27.48
CA ALA A 3 13.11 49.66 -26.43
C ALA A 3 13.61 48.23 -26.68
N GLY A 4 14.01 47.53 -25.62
CA GLY A 4 14.41 46.11 -25.69
C GLY A 4 14.84 45.67 -24.29
N ALA A 5 13.92 45.11 -23.51
CA ALA A 5 13.76 43.66 -23.39
C ALA A 5 14.89 43.02 -22.56
N ALA A 6 14.65 42.89 -21.26
CA ALA A 6 15.21 41.82 -20.44
C ALA A 6 14.17 41.42 -19.37
N MET A 7 13.08 40.84 -19.89
CA MET A 7 12.23 39.91 -19.15
C MET A 7 13.06 38.66 -18.87
N SER A 8 13.87 38.68 -17.83
CA SER A 8 14.67 37.52 -17.42
C SER A 8 13.99 36.84 -16.24
N ASN A 9 13.36 35.71 -16.55
CA ASN A 9 13.18 34.55 -15.68
C ASN A 9 12.86 34.83 -14.21
N ARG A 10 11.58 35.06 -13.91
CA ARG A 10 11.01 34.72 -12.60
C ARG A 10 9.83 33.77 -12.79
N GLY A 11 10.14 32.65 -13.43
CA GLY A 11 9.25 31.50 -13.66
C GLY A 11 9.62 30.29 -12.79
N ASP A 12 10.38 30.48 -11.71
CA ASP A 12 10.90 29.39 -10.89
C ASP A 12 10.44 29.60 -9.45
N LYS A 13 9.20 29.22 -9.17
CA LYS A 13 8.68 28.78 -7.85
C LYS A 13 7.24 28.29 -7.99
N GLN A 14 7.02 27.37 -8.92
CA GLN A 14 6.01 26.33 -8.73
C GLN A 14 6.70 25.21 -7.97
N ASP A 15 6.76 25.34 -6.65
CA ASP A 15 6.92 24.19 -5.76
C ASP A 15 5.50 23.79 -5.35
N ASP A 16 4.78 23.26 -6.34
CA ASP A 16 3.57 22.49 -6.15
C ASP A 16 4.00 21.02 -6.02
N SER A 17 3.42 20.34 -5.04
CA SER A 17 3.23 18.89 -4.99
C SER A 17 4.45 17.96 -5.02
N ALA A 18 5.23 17.97 -3.93
CA ALA A 18 5.75 16.72 -3.38
C ALA A 18 4.73 16.13 -2.40
N GLN A 19 3.62 15.66 -2.97
CA GLN A 19 2.70 14.76 -2.30
C GLN A 19 3.49 13.50 -1.95
N ALA A 20 3.93 13.39 -0.69
CA ALA A 20 4.50 12.18 -0.14
C ALA A 20 3.40 11.12 -0.07
N ALA A 21 3.06 10.55 -1.23
CA ALA A 21 2.40 9.27 -1.32
C ALA A 21 3.39 8.24 -0.79
N GLN A 22 3.30 8.01 0.53
CA GLN A 22 3.83 6.80 1.14
C GLN A 22 3.38 5.63 0.27
N PRO A 23 4.27 4.76 -0.20
CA PRO A 23 3.84 3.53 -0.85
C PRO A 23 3.00 2.76 0.16
N ALA A 24 1.71 2.62 -0.13
CA ALA A 24 0.86 1.69 0.56
C ALA A 24 1.45 0.28 0.36
N GLN A 25 2.16 -0.22 1.36
CA GLN A 25 2.40 -1.66 1.51
C GLN A 25 1.76 -2.19 2.82
N PRO A 26 0.43 -2.20 2.97
CA PRO A 26 -0.22 -3.03 4.00
C PRO A 26 -0.33 -4.51 3.58
N ALA A 27 -0.49 -4.79 2.28
CA ALA A 27 -1.03 -6.06 1.81
C ALA A 27 -0.25 -7.33 2.28
N GLN A 28 1.08 -7.30 2.32
CA GLN A 28 1.86 -8.46 2.79
C GLN A 28 1.73 -8.70 4.30
N SER A 29 1.65 -7.62 5.09
CA SER A 29 1.48 -7.70 6.54
C SER A 29 0.07 -8.17 6.91
N ASP A 30 -0.94 -7.73 6.16
CA ASP A 30 -2.33 -8.17 6.33
C ASP A 30 -2.50 -9.67 6.03
N MET A 31 -1.78 -10.19 5.03
CA MET A 31 -1.81 -11.62 4.67
C MET A 31 -1.23 -12.49 5.79
N ALA A 32 -0.08 -12.10 6.34
CA ALA A 32 0.53 -12.81 7.46
C ALA A 32 -0.35 -12.76 8.72
N THR A 33 -0.96 -11.60 8.99
CA THR A 33 -1.86 -11.41 10.14
C THR A 33 -3.10 -12.30 10.03
N GLN A 34 -3.74 -12.35 8.86
CA GLN A 34 -4.90 -13.22 8.62
C GLN A 34 -4.56 -14.71 8.75
N LEU A 35 -3.38 -15.16 8.29
CA LEU A 35 -2.93 -16.55 8.46
C LEU A 35 -2.76 -16.92 9.94
N GLN A 36 -2.17 -16.01 10.73
CA GLN A 36 -1.95 -16.23 12.15
C GLN A 36 -3.26 -16.27 12.94
N GLU A 37 -4.25 -15.47 12.54
CA GLU A 37 -5.59 -15.49 13.13
C GLU A 37 -6.33 -16.80 12.81
N LEU A 38 -6.25 -17.27 11.57
CA LEU A 38 -6.79 -18.58 11.17
C LEU A 38 -6.15 -19.73 11.94
N GLU A 39 -4.84 -19.68 12.16
CA GLU A 39 -4.15 -20.72 12.92
C GLU A 39 -4.59 -20.72 14.38
N ASN A 40 -4.78 -19.53 14.99
CA ASN A 40 -5.35 -19.40 16.33
C ASN A 40 -6.77 -19.97 16.42
N LEU A 41 -7.62 -19.68 15.44
CA LEU A 41 -8.98 -20.22 15.39
C LEU A 41 -8.98 -21.76 15.27
N LYS A 42 -8.04 -22.32 14.50
CA LYS A 42 -7.85 -23.76 14.35
C LYS A 42 -7.36 -24.41 15.65
N GLN A 43 -6.38 -23.80 16.30
CA GLN A 43 -5.83 -24.25 17.59
C GLN A 43 -6.90 -24.25 18.69
N GLN A 44 -7.81 -23.27 18.67
CA GLN A 44 -8.96 -23.19 19.57
C GLN A 44 -10.09 -24.17 19.22
N GLY A 45 -9.99 -24.89 18.09
CA GLY A 45 -11.03 -25.79 17.60
C GLY A 45 -12.28 -25.08 17.07
N ILE A 46 -12.20 -23.78 16.77
CA ILE A 46 -13.32 -22.98 16.22
C ILE A 46 -13.52 -23.29 14.74
N ILE A 47 -12.42 -23.53 14.02
CA ILE A 47 -12.44 -23.93 12.61
C ILE A 47 -11.75 -25.28 12.43
N THR A 48 -12.12 -26.00 11.37
CA THR A 48 -11.48 -27.27 11.00
C THR A 48 -10.21 -27.05 10.18
N GLN A 49 -9.40 -28.10 10.01
CA GLN A 49 -8.22 -28.05 9.14
C GLN A 49 -8.62 -27.73 7.69
N GLU A 50 -9.79 -28.20 7.23
CA GLU A 50 -10.34 -27.90 5.90
C GLU A 50 -10.67 -26.42 5.73
N ASP A 51 -11.34 -25.80 6.71
CA ASP A 51 -11.64 -24.36 6.71
C ASP A 51 -10.37 -23.49 6.70
N PHE A 52 -9.36 -23.89 7.50
CA PHE A 52 -8.07 -23.21 7.55
C PHE A 52 -7.39 -23.21 6.18
N ASP A 53 -7.30 -24.39 5.53
CA ASP A 53 -6.66 -24.53 4.22
C ASP A 53 -7.42 -23.80 3.12
N ALA A 54 -8.76 -23.83 3.13
CA ALA A 54 -9.57 -23.10 2.18
C ALA A 54 -9.34 -21.57 2.28
N LYS A 55 -9.37 -21.02 3.50
CA LYS A 55 -9.16 -19.58 3.72
C LYS A 55 -7.71 -19.16 3.45
N LYS A 56 -6.73 -19.99 3.83
CA LYS A 56 -5.32 -19.78 3.51
C LYS A 56 -5.09 -19.68 2.00
N LYS A 57 -5.66 -20.59 1.20
CA LYS A 57 -5.56 -20.51 -0.26
C LYS A 57 -6.20 -19.24 -0.83
N GLN A 58 -7.32 -18.83 -0.27
CA GLN A 58 -8.01 -17.60 -0.66
C GLN A 58 -7.18 -16.35 -0.38
N ILE A 59 -6.46 -16.32 0.76
CA ILE A 59 -5.52 -15.26 1.13
C ILE A 59 -4.32 -15.27 0.17
N LEU A 60 -3.70 -16.44 -0.06
CA LEU A 60 -2.55 -16.58 -0.96
C LEU A 60 -2.88 -16.44 -2.45
N GLY A 61 -4.17 -16.49 -2.83
CA GLY A 61 -4.63 -16.34 -4.22
C GLY A 61 -4.26 -17.50 -5.14
N VAL A 62 -4.16 -18.73 -4.60
CA VAL A 62 -3.67 -19.94 -5.31
C VAL A 62 -4.73 -21.03 -5.49
#